data_AF-A0A1H1J6P6-F1
#
_entry.id   AF-A0A1H1J6P6-F1
#
_cell.length_a   1.000
_cell.length_b   1.000
_cell.length_c   1.000
_cell.angle_alpha   90.00
_cell.angle_beta   90.00
_cell.angle_gamma   90.00
#
_symmetry.space_group_name_H-M   'P 1'
#
loop_
_entity.id
_entity.type
_entity.pdbx_description
1 polymer ?
#
loop_
_entity_poly.entity_id
_entity_poly.type
_entity_poly.pdbx_seq_one_letter_code
_entity_poly.pdbx_strand_id
1 'polypeptide(L)'
;MPHKFHASRRHKFDKKKYRVTNWRDYNESLRNRGDLTIWVSREIGKEWSAQRWTTRGGQRKYSDLAIEVCLTLRSVYALALRQSQGFMRSVVRLMQVDLSVPDFSTLSRRAGGLQITKPAKARTEPVHLVVDSTGVKIYGEGEWLQNKHKTKAMRRSWRKLHLGMDLNTGEIVCSDLTYENVGDPTVLPDLLDQVDGPVNKFLGDGAYNGEPTRRVLETRYGDDVEIIIPPPKTAVLSPKADRNPSSRDKHILAIKDKGRLGWQKQTGYNQRSRIETQMGRWKQVIGNKLKARTFNNQRTETKIGVSILNTITKLGRPAFEAIT
;
A
#
# COMPACT_ATOMS: atom_id res chain seq x y z
N MET A 1 -16.93 1.60 6.10
CA MET A 1 -17.45 2.78 6.84
C MET A 1 -18.94 2.60 7.21
N PRO A 2 -19.29 2.07 8.39
CA PRO A 2 -20.68 1.69 8.74
C PRO A 2 -21.60 2.84 9.18
N HIS A 3 -21.13 4.09 9.23
CA HIS A 3 -21.92 5.23 9.71
C HIS A 3 -21.93 6.42 8.73
N LYS A 4 -21.77 6.14 7.42
CA LYS A 4 -22.05 7.13 6.37
C LYS A 4 -23.56 7.16 6.11
N PHE A 5 -24.28 7.93 6.93
CA PHE A 5 -25.69 8.31 6.76
C PHE A 5 -26.71 7.16 6.80
N HIS A 6 -27.91 7.45 7.30
CA HIS A 6 -29.09 6.65 6.96
C HIS A 6 -29.20 6.59 5.44
N ALA A 7 -29.04 5.39 4.85
CA ALA A 7 -29.16 5.18 3.40
C ALA A 7 -30.48 5.75 2.86
N SER A 8 -31.52 5.77 3.70
CA SER A 8 -32.85 6.32 3.43
C SER A 8 -32.93 7.86 3.37
N ARG A 9 -31.84 8.63 3.49
CA ARG A 9 -31.84 10.10 3.34
C ARG A 9 -30.81 10.63 2.34
N ARG A 10 -30.13 9.74 1.61
CA ARG A 10 -29.02 10.11 0.70
C ARG A 10 -29.48 10.84 -0.58
N HIS A 11 -30.75 10.70 -0.94
CA HIS A 11 -31.38 11.33 -2.11
C HIS A 11 -31.60 12.84 -1.97
N LYS A 12 -31.26 13.47 -0.83
CA LYS A 12 -31.46 14.90 -0.59
C LYS A 12 -30.23 15.78 -0.89
N PHE A 13 -29.12 15.21 -1.36
CA PHE A 13 -27.90 15.97 -1.66
C PHE A 13 -27.39 15.63 -3.06
N ASP A 14 -27.30 16.63 -3.92
CA ASP A 14 -26.64 16.49 -5.21
C ASP A 14 -25.14 16.24 -5.01
N LYS A 15 -24.63 15.22 -5.70
CA LYS A 15 -23.20 14.94 -5.70
C LYS A 15 -22.49 16.05 -6.48
N LYS A 16 -21.51 16.71 -5.84
CA LYS A 16 -20.58 17.59 -6.55
C LYS A 16 -19.96 16.83 -7.73
N LYS A 17 -20.06 17.42 -8.92
CA LYS A 17 -19.39 16.92 -10.12
C LYS A 17 -17.98 17.47 -10.15
N TYR A 18 -17.06 16.71 -10.73
CA TYR A 18 -15.66 17.10 -10.86
C TYR A 18 -15.21 16.88 -12.30
N ARG A 19 -14.33 17.75 -12.81
CA ARG A 19 -13.65 17.60 -14.10
C ARG A 19 -12.16 17.38 -13.90
N VAL A 20 -11.52 16.68 -14.84
CA VAL A 20 -10.07 16.51 -14.86
C VAL A 20 -9.45 17.68 -15.62
N THR A 21 -8.55 18.43 -15.01
CA THR A 21 -7.96 19.65 -15.61
C THR A 21 -6.69 19.38 -16.41
N ASN A 22 -5.98 18.30 -16.13
CA ASN A 22 -4.71 17.93 -16.76
C ASN A 22 -4.83 16.67 -17.64
N TRP A 23 -5.95 16.52 -18.38
CA TRP A 23 -6.26 15.28 -19.10
C TRP A 23 -5.16 14.83 -20.06
N ARG A 24 -4.53 15.77 -20.79
CA ARG A 24 -3.46 15.47 -21.75
C ARG A 24 -2.27 14.78 -21.06
N ASP A 25 -1.71 15.40 -20.03
CA ASP A 25 -0.56 14.86 -19.30
C ASP A 25 -0.92 13.58 -18.56
N TYR A 26 -2.13 13.53 -17.97
CA TYR A 26 -2.60 12.33 -17.31
C TYR A 26 -2.76 11.17 -18.30
N ASN A 27 -3.27 11.42 -19.52
CA ASN A 27 -3.39 10.41 -20.56
C ASN A 27 -2.04 9.89 -21.03
N GLU A 28 -1.03 10.75 -21.21
CA GLU A 28 0.34 10.30 -21.46
C GLU A 28 0.90 9.47 -20.31
N SER A 29 0.64 9.87 -19.06
CA SER A 29 1.05 9.06 -17.90
C SER A 29 0.41 7.67 -17.89
N LEU A 30 -0.80 7.51 -18.46
CA LEU A 30 -1.47 6.21 -18.60
C LEU A 30 -0.79 5.35 -19.67
N ARG A 31 -0.42 5.95 -20.81
CA ARG A 31 0.35 5.28 -21.88
C ARG A 31 1.70 4.78 -21.35
N ASN A 32 2.41 5.63 -20.62
CA ASN A 32 3.74 5.30 -20.05
C ASN A 32 3.71 4.14 -19.05
N ARG A 33 2.56 3.77 -18.47
CA ARG A 33 2.50 2.58 -17.59
C ARG A 33 2.83 1.28 -18.32
N GLY A 34 2.54 1.23 -19.62
CA GLY A 34 2.87 0.11 -20.50
C GLY A 34 4.24 0.21 -21.16
N ASP A 35 4.98 1.30 -20.92
CA ASP A 35 6.32 1.48 -21.46
C ASP A 35 7.33 0.67 -20.63
N LEU A 36 8.07 -0.22 -21.30
CA LEU A 36 9.08 -1.07 -20.68
C LEU A 36 10.23 -0.26 -20.05
N THR A 37 10.56 0.91 -20.62
CA THR A 37 11.69 1.74 -20.19
C THR A 37 11.47 2.39 -18.82
N ILE A 38 10.22 2.45 -18.35
CA ILE A 38 9.90 2.87 -16.97
C ILE A 38 10.36 1.83 -15.94
N TRP A 39 10.35 0.55 -16.34
CA TRP A 39 10.58 -0.58 -15.45
C TRP A 39 11.99 -1.17 -15.58
N VAL A 40 12.65 -0.94 -16.72
CA VAL A 40 13.98 -1.45 -17.04
C VAL A 40 14.89 -0.29 -17.40
N SER A 41 15.86 -0.01 -16.53
CA SER A 41 16.90 0.99 -16.81
C SER A 41 17.76 0.56 -18.01
N ARG A 42 18.23 1.53 -18.79
CA ARG A 42 19.17 1.28 -19.90
C ARG A 42 20.52 0.75 -19.40
N GLU A 43 20.89 1.06 -18.17
CA GLU A 43 22.18 0.66 -17.59
C GLU A 43 22.12 -0.65 -16.78
N ILE A 44 20.99 -1.34 -16.83
CA ILE A 44 20.72 -2.50 -15.96
C ILE A 44 21.75 -3.62 -16.10
N GLY A 45 22.43 -3.71 -17.24
CA GLY A 45 23.50 -4.69 -17.47
C GLY A 45 24.67 -4.59 -16.48
N LYS A 46 25.00 -3.39 -15.99
CA LYS A 46 26.12 -3.17 -15.06
C LYS A 46 25.92 -3.86 -13.72
N GLU A 47 24.67 -3.97 -13.28
CA GLU A 47 24.27 -4.50 -11.98
C GLU A 47 23.49 -5.82 -12.09
N TRP A 48 23.47 -6.46 -13.26
CA TRP A 48 22.66 -7.65 -13.49
C TRP A 48 23.23 -8.91 -12.83
N SER A 49 24.55 -9.03 -12.82
CA SER A 49 25.28 -10.15 -12.26
C SER A 49 25.51 -9.97 -10.76
N ALA A 50 25.45 -11.06 -9.99
CA ALA A 50 25.77 -10.97 -8.57
C ALA A 50 27.27 -10.76 -8.36
N GLN A 51 27.63 -10.04 -7.30
CA GLN A 51 29.01 -9.98 -6.84
C GLN A 51 29.51 -11.38 -6.45
N ARG A 52 30.73 -11.71 -6.85
CA ARG A 52 31.35 -12.98 -6.47
C ARG A 52 31.63 -12.98 -4.98
N TRP A 53 31.14 -14.00 -4.27
CA TRP A 53 31.51 -14.23 -2.88
C TRP A 53 32.87 -14.89 -2.78
N THR A 54 33.64 -14.49 -1.77
CA THR A 54 34.97 -15.02 -1.44
C THR A 54 34.90 -16.29 -0.57
N THR A 55 33.71 -16.65 -0.08
CA THR A 55 33.48 -17.83 0.78
C THR A 55 33.10 -19.09 0.00
N ARG A 56 33.38 -20.25 0.58
CA ARG A 56 33.15 -21.57 -0.03
C ARG A 56 31.64 -21.89 -0.07
N GLY A 57 31.09 -22.13 -1.26
CA GLY A 57 29.66 -22.41 -1.48
C GLY A 57 29.21 -22.06 -2.90
N GLY A 58 27.94 -22.34 -3.25
CA GLY A 58 27.39 -22.02 -4.57
C GLY A 58 27.29 -20.51 -4.81
N GLN A 59 27.94 -20.01 -5.86
CA GLN A 59 27.91 -18.58 -6.20
C GLN A 59 26.57 -18.17 -6.82
N ARG A 60 26.06 -17.00 -6.41
CA ARG A 60 24.88 -16.41 -7.06
C ARG A 60 25.28 -15.87 -8.43
N LYS A 61 24.55 -16.26 -9.47
CA LYS A 61 24.77 -15.74 -10.84
C LYS A 61 24.16 -14.36 -11.05
N TYR A 62 22.99 -14.09 -10.45
CA TYR A 62 22.20 -12.89 -10.66
C TYR A 62 22.18 -12.00 -9.42
N SER A 63 22.15 -10.69 -9.58
CA SER A 63 21.96 -9.74 -8.47
C SER A 63 20.53 -9.79 -7.91
N ASP A 64 20.24 -9.09 -6.82
CA ASP A 64 18.86 -8.88 -6.35
C ASP A 64 18.08 -7.97 -7.31
N LEU A 65 18.72 -6.96 -7.90
CA LEU A 65 18.13 -6.09 -8.92
C LEU A 65 17.57 -6.89 -10.10
N ALA A 66 18.33 -7.86 -10.62
CA ALA A 66 17.88 -8.70 -11.73
C ALA A 66 16.60 -9.48 -11.40
N ILE A 67 16.49 -9.98 -10.15
CA ILE A 67 15.31 -10.70 -9.68
C ILE A 67 14.13 -9.72 -9.49
N GLU A 68 14.38 -8.56 -8.88
CA GLU A 68 13.39 -7.51 -8.67
C GLU A 68 12.78 -7.04 -10.00
N VAL A 69 13.58 -6.73 -11.00
CA VAL A 69 13.08 -6.29 -12.31
C VAL A 69 12.25 -7.38 -12.99
N CYS A 70 12.71 -8.63 -13.00
CA CYS A 70 11.93 -9.72 -13.58
C CYS A 70 10.57 -9.92 -12.87
N LEU A 71 10.53 -9.82 -11.53
CA LEU A 71 9.30 -9.95 -10.76
C LEU A 71 8.39 -8.71 -10.83
N THR A 72 8.98 -7.54 -11.06
CA THR A 72 8.25 -6.29 -11.33
C THR A 72 7.52 -6.40 -12.66
N LEU A 73 8.22 -6.77 -13.73
CA LEU A 73 7.62 -6.97 -15.07
C LEU A 73 6.56 -8.06 -15.06
N ARG A 74 6.80 -9.15 -14.33
CA ARG A 74 5.79 -10.19 -14.08
C ARG A 74 4.50 -9.60 -13.51
N SER A 75 4.61 -8.64 -12.59
CA SER A 75 3.47 -8.05 -11.91
C SER A 75 2.79 -7.01 -12.79
N VAL A 76 3.55 -6.10 -13.42
CA VAL A 76 3.07 -5.06 -14.33
C VAL A 76 2.32 -5.65 -15.53
N TYR A 77 2.90 -6.64 -16.20
CA TYR A 77 2.31 -7.26 -17.40
C TYR A 77 1.48 -8.51 -17.08
N ALA A 78 1.17 -8.73 -15.80
CA ALA A 78 0.37 -9.86 -15.31
C ALA A 78 0.84 -11.27 -15.72
N LEU A 79 2.12 -11.45 -16.07
CA LEU A 79 2.69 -12.69 -16.59
C LEU A 79 2.77 -13.81 -15.53
N ALA A 80 2.77 -15.07 -15.99
CA ALA A 80 3.25 -16.21 -15.20
C ALA A 80 4.79 -16.23 -15.13
N LEU A 81 5.39 -16.96 -14.19
CA LEU A 81 6.86 -16.99 -14.03
C LEU A 81 7.60 -17.46 -15.29
N ARG A 82 7.11 -18.51 -15.96
CA ARG A 82 7.70 -19.02 -17.22
C ARG A 82 7.53 -18.02 -18.38
N GLN A 83 6.38 -17.36 -18.45
CA GLN A 83 6.15 -16.28 -19.41
C GLN A 83 7.07 -15.09 -19.14
N SER A 84 7.32 -14.75 -17.87
CA SER A 84 8.24 -13.67 -17.48
C SER A 84 9.66 -13.95 -17.93
N GLN A 85 10.13 -15.21 -17.79
CA GLN A 85 11.42 -15.63 -18.33
C GLN A 85 11.47 -15.49 -19.86
N GLY A 86 10.44 -15.96 -20.58
CA GLY A 86 10.37 -15.84 -22.04
C GLY A 86 10.32 -14.38 -22.53
N PHE A 87 9.54 -13.55 -21.84
CA PHE A 87 9.43 -12.12 -22.09
C PHE A 87 10.78 -11.44 -21.92
N MET A 88 11.47 -11.66 -20.79
CA MET A 88 12.79 -11.08 -20.55
C MET A 88 13.86 -11.56 -21.53
N ARG A 89 13.83 -12.84 -21.94
CA ARG A 89 14.72 -13.34 -23.00
C ARG A 89 14.48 -12.65 -24.34
N SER A 90 13.24 -12.23 -24.61
CA SER A 90 12.90 -11.50 -25.83
C SER A 90 13.39 -10.06 -25.74
N VAL A 91 13.15 -9.39 -24.60
CA VAL A 91 13.66 -8.04 -24.33
C VAL A 91 15.17 -7.95 -24.50
N VAL A 92 15.93 -8.82 -23.82
CA VAL A 92 17.40 -8.82 -23.89
C VAL A 92 17.91 -9.02 -25.32
N ARG A 93 17.27 -9.91 -26.09
CA ARG A 93 17.61 -10.16 -27.49
C ARG A 93 17.34 -8.96 -28.38
N LEU A 94 16.18 -8.31 -28.20
CA LEU A 94 15.81 -7.12 -28.96
C LEU A 94 16.69 -5.92 -28.63
N MET A 95 17.14 -5.82 -27.37
CA MET A 95 18.10 -4.81 -26.93
C MET A 95 19.54 -5.13 -27.33
N GLN A 96 19.81 -6.30 -27.92
CA GLN A 96 21.13 -6.78 -28.31
C GLN A 96 22.16 -6.73 -27.17
N VAL A 97 21.73 -7.03 -25.94
CA VAL A 97 22.62 -7.07 -24.77
C VAL A 97 22.96 -8.53 -24.45
N ASP A 98 24.22 -8.82 -24.17
CA ASP A 98 24.65 -10.15 -23.73
C ASP A 98 24.35 -10.37 -22.23
N LEU A 99 23.07 -10.56 -21.89
CA LEU A 99 22.63 -10.87 -20.53
C LEU A 99 21.89 -12.21 -20.47
N SER A 100 22.35 -13.09 -19.58
CA SER A 100 21.57 -14.28 -19.25
C SER A 100 20.36 -13.90 -18.37
N VAL A 101 19.21 -14.52 -18.61
CA VAL A 101 17.96 -14.22 -17.87
C VAL A 101 17.72 -15.27 -16.79
N PRO A 102 17.37 -14.88 -15.55
CA PRO A 102 16.99 -15.83 -14.50
C PRO A 102 15.83 -16.74 -14.93
N ASP A 103 15.98 -18.05 -14.70
CA ASP A 103 14.90 -19.00 -14.95
C ASP A 103 13.76 -18.88 -13.91
N PHE A 104 12.59 -19.45 -14.24
CA PHE A 104 11.41 -19.39 -13.38
C PHE A 104 11.64 -19.99 -11.97
N SER A 105 12.47 -21.03 -11.85
CA SER A 105 12.79 -21.67 -10.57
C SER A 105 13.68 -20.78 -9.71
N THR A 106 14.63 -20.09 -10.33
CA THR A 106 15.49 -19.09 -9.70
C THR A 106 14.66 -17.89 -9.20
N LEU A 107 13.77 -17.35 -10.04
CA LEU A 107 12.84 -16.28 -9.64
C LEU A 107 11.97 -16.71 -8.45
N SER A 108 11.38 -17.91 -8.51
CA SER A 108 10.50 -18.42 -7.45
C SER A 108 11.22 -18.61 -6.12
N ARG A 109 12.44 -19.17 -6.14
CA ARG A 109 13.23 -19.42 -4.92
C ARG A 109 13.74 -18.12 -4.30
N ARG A 110 14.19 -17.17 -5.13
CA ARG A 110 14.77 -15.92 -4.63
C ARG A 110 13.75 -14.89 -4.19
N ALA A 111 12.52 -14.95 -4.69
CA ALA A 111 11.47 -14.02 -4.30
C ALA A 111 11.32 -13.91 -2.77
N GLY A 112 11.36 -15.01 -2.01
CA GLY A 112 11.09 -14.97 -0.57
C GLY A 112 12.13 -14.27 0.30
N GLY A 113 13.36 -14.10 -0.19
CA GLY A 113 14.43 -13.40 0.52
C GLY A 113 14.83 -12.08 -0.12
N LEU A 114 14.11 -11.66 -1.17
CA LEU A 114 14.44 -10.47 -1.94
C LEU A 114 14.14 -9.21 -1.11
N GLN A 115 15.18 -8.41 -0.89
CA GLN A 115 15.01 -7.07 -0.36
C GLN A 115 14.74 -6.11 -1.51
N ILE A 116 13.59 -5.45 -1.47
CA ILE A 116 13.21 -4.46 -2.47
C ILE A 116 13.84 -3.14 -2.06
N THR A 117 14.65 -2.57 -2.95
CA THR A 117 15.35 -1.32 -2.69
C THR A 117 14.34 -0.18 -2.62
N LYS A 118 14.20 0.47 -1.46
CA LYS A 118 13.49 1.75 -1.36
C LYS A 118 14.43 2.85 -1.86
N PRO A 119 13.94 3.83 -2.64
CA PRO A 119 14.75 5.01 -2.93
C PRO A 119 15.09 5.71 -1.61
N ALA A 120 16.38 5.78 -1.29
CA ALA A 120 16.91 6.41 -0.09
C ALA A 120 16.80 7.94 -0.20
N LYS A 121 15.60 8.48 0.05
CA LYS A 121 15.43 9.90 0.31
C LYS A 121 14.77 10.05 1.67
N ALA A 122 15.59 10.42 2.65
CA ALA A 122 15.08 10.96 3.91
C ALA A 122 14.20 12.17 3.57
N ARG A 123 12.96 12.16 4.04
CA ARG A 123 12.03 13.25 3.79
C ARG A 123 12.30 14.36 4.81
N THR A 124 12.60 15.55 4.31
CA THR A 124 12.73 16.77 5.13
C THR A 124 11.35 17.30 5.52
N GLU A 125 10.37 17.17 4.62
CA GLU A 125 9.01 17.64 4.85
C GLU A 125 8.19 16.65 5.69
N PRO A 126 7.40 17.14 6.67
CA PRO A 126 6.53 16.29 7.48
C PRO A 126 5.48 15.52 6.66
N VAL A 127 5.35 14.24 6.98
CA VAL A 127 4.39 13.32 6.35
C VAL A 127 3.02 13.46 7.00
N HIS A 128 1.97 13.54 6.17
CA HIS A 128 0.58 13.41 6.62
C HIS A 128 0.16 11.95 6.44
N LEU A 129 0.42 11.13 7.44
CA LEU A 129 0.29 9.68 7.33
C LEU A 129 -1.18 9.25 7.50
N VAL A 130 -1.72 8.55 6.51
CA VAL A 130 -2.95 7.77 6.66
C VAL A 130 -2.61 6.29 6.61
N VAL A 131 -3.14 5.49 7.55
CA VAL A 131 -2.97 4.03 7.58
C VAL A 131 -4.33 3.34 7.59
N ASP A 132 -4.43 2.27 6.81
CA ASP A 132 -5.61 1.44 6.74
C ASP A 132 -5.23 0.05 6.21
N SER A 133 -6.10 -0.93 6.40
CA SER A 133 -5.89 -2.31 5.96
C SER A 133 -6.98 -2.81 5.00
N THR A 134 -6.61 -3.74 4.10
CA THR A 134 -7.56 -4.43 3.22
C THR A 134 -7.24 -5.92 3.13
N GLY A 135 -8.29 -6.73 2.98
CA GLY A 135 -8.11 -8.14 2.62
C GLY A 135 -7.65 -8.31 1.17
N VAL A 136 -6.69 -9.22 0.95
CA VAL A 136 -6.29 -9.75 -0.35
C VAL A 136 -6.39 -11.28 -0.34
N LYS A 137 -6.89 -11.89 -1.42
CA LYS A 137 -7.06 -13.34 -1.50
C LYS A 137 -5.69 -14.02 -1.67
N ILE A 138 -5.49 -15.19 -1.09
CA ILE A 138 -4.36 -16.06 -1.47
C ILE A 138 -4.81 -17.16 -2.44
N TYR A 139 -3.84 -17.85 -3.02
CA TYR A 139 -4.11 -19.02 -3.83
C TYR A 139 -4.72 -20.17 -3.02
N GLY A 140 -5.84 -20.73 -3.51
CA GLY A 140 -6.43 -21.98 -3.06
C GLY A 140 -7.23 -22.62 -4.20
N GLU A 141 -7.32 -23.95 -4.21
CA GLU A 141 -8.07 -24.78 -5.19
C GLU A 141 -9.60 -24.54 -5.15
N GLY A 142 -10.04 -23.65 -4.27
CA GLY A 142 -11.40 -23.58 -3.77
C GLY A 142 -12.47 -23.16 -4.75
N GLU A 143 -12.29 -22.18 -5.64
CA GLU A 143 -13.47 -21.62 -6.36
C GLU A 143 -14.15 -22.65 -7.30
N TRP A 144 -13.37 -23.49 -8.00
CA TRP A 144 -13.92 -24.58 -8.81
C TRP A 144 -14.35 -25.78 -7.96
N LEU A 145 -13.54 -26.19 -6.98
CA LEU A 145 -13.86 -27.32 -6.10
C LEU A 145 -15.13 -27.05 -5.26
N GLN A 146 -15.33 -25.79 -4.84
CA GLN A 146 -16.50 -25.31 -4.09
C GLN A 146 -17.76 -25.30 -4.97
N ASN A 147 -17.65 -24.80 -6.20
CA ASN A 147 -18.76 -24.81 -7.16
C ASN A 147 -19.16 -26.25 -7.54
N LYS A 148 -18.19 -27.16 -7.64
CA LYS A 148 -18.43 -28.55 -8.03
C LYS A 148 -18.94 -29.43 -6.89
N HIS A 149 -18.41 -29.28 -5.68
CA HIS A 149 -18.65 -30.24 -4.58
C HIS A 149 -19.57 -29.74 -3.45
N LYS A 150 -20.07 -28.49 -3.49
CA LYS A 150 -20.94 -27.89 -2.45
C LYS A 150 -20.45 -28.12 -1.00
N THR A 151 -19.16 -28.36 -0.81
CA THR A 151 -18.57 -28.66 0.49
C THR A 151 -18.55 -27.40 1.35
N LYS A 152 -18.85 -27.55 2.66
CA LYS A 152 -18.78 -26.46 3.67
C LYS A 152 -17.48 -25.68 3.47
N ALA A 153 -17.63 -24.37 3.30
CA ALA A 153 -16.54 -23.45 2.95
C ALA A 153 -15.27 -23.73 3.75
N MET A 154 -14.26 -24.34 3.11
CA MET A 154 -12.90 -24.24 3.61
C MET A 154 -12.60 -22.73 3.63
N ARG A 155 -12.38 -22.16 4.83
CA ARG A 155 -12.27 -20.71 5.06
C ARG A 155 -11.51 -20.07 3.91
N ARG A 156 -12.13 -19.10 3.22
CA ARG A 156 -11.42 -18.26 2.25
C ARG A 156 -10.17 -17.75 2.97
N SER A 157 -8.99 -18.20 2.58
CA SER A 157 -7.78 -17.76 3.24
C SER A 157 -7.39 -16.41 2.66
N TRP A 158 -7.62 -15.35 3.44
CA TRP A 158 -7.20 -14.01 3.09
C TRP A 158 -5.88 -13.69 3.79
N ARG A 159 -5.21 -12.66 3.29
CA ARG A 159 -4.18 -11.93 4.00
C ARG A 159 -4.65 -10.51 4.20
N LYS A 160 -4.15 -9.87 5.24
CA LYS A 160 -4.41 -8.46 5.49
C LYS A 160 -3.22 -7.67 4.99
N LEU A 161 -3.48 -6.80 4.01
CA LEU A 161 -2.53 -5.86 3.46
C LEU A 161 -2.73 -4.52 4.15
N HIS A 162 -1.72 -4.09 4.90
CA HIS A 162 -1.65 -2.78 5.54
C HIS A 162 -0.89 -1.83 4.63
N LEU A 163 -1.46 -0.66 4.38
CA LEU A 163 -0.80 0.40 3.62
C LEU A 163 -0.79 1.66 4.47
N GLY A 164 0.34 2.34 4.50
CA GLY A 164 0.46 3.71 4.96
C GLY A 164 0.84 4.63 3.80
N MET A 165 0.06 5.69 3.61
CA MET A 165 0.23 6.63 2.51
C MET A 165 0.42 8.04 3.06
N ASP A 166 1.34 8.79 2.46
CA ASP A 166 1.43 10.21 2.70
C ASP A 166 0.32 10.94 1.94
N LEU A 167 -0.53 11.71 2.62
CA LEU A 167 -1.60 12.46 1.96
C LEU A 167 -1.06 13.58 1.07
N ASN A 168 0.11 14.14 1.33
CA ASN A 168 0.63 15.25 0.52
C ASN A 168 1.06 14.75 -0.86
N THR A 169 1.93 13.74 -0.89
CA THR A 169 2.46 13.16 -2.14
C THR A 169 1.58 12.05 -2.71
N GLY A 170 0.73 11.43 -1.89
CA GLY A 170 -0.01 10.18 -2.16
C GLY A 170 0.89 8.98 -2.47
N GLU A 171 2.16 9.02 -2.10
CA GLU A 171 3.05 7.86 -2.13
C GLU A 171 2.74 6.93 -0.95
N ILE A 172 2.84 5.62 -1.17
CA ILE A 172 2.83 4.62 -0.11
C ILE A 172 4.21 4.65 0.55
N VAL A 173 4.27 5.02 1.82
CA VAL A 173 5.52 5.16 2.59
C VAL A 173 5.84 3.93 3.43
N CYS A 174 4.81 3.21 3.86
CA CYS A 174 4.97 1.95 4.58
C CYS A 174 3.90 0.93 4.16
N SER A 175 4.25 -0.34 4.30
CA SER A 175 3.33 -1.44 4.00
C SER A 175 3.73 -2.70 4.73
N ASP A 176 2.76 -3.54 5.07
CA ASP A 176 3.03 -4.91 5.48
C ASP A 176 1.90 -5.86 5.12
N LEU A 177 2.20 -7.15 5.10
CA LEU A 177 1.23 -8.21 4.84
C LEU A 177 1.22 -9.16 6.03
N THR A 178 0.06 -9.31 6.67
CA THR A 178 -0.10 -10.17 7.84
C THR A 178 -1.17 -11.24 7.61
N TYR A 179 -1.25 -12.18 8.56
CA TYR A 179 -2.40 -13.07 8.67
C TYR A 179 -3.65 -12.30 9.09
N GLU A 180 -4.82 -12.88 8.81
CA GLU A 180 -6.14 -12.27 9.04
C GLU A 180 -6.41 -11.93 10.51
N ASN A 181 -5.90 -12.75 11.43
CA ASN A 181 -6.10 -12.64 12.87
C ASN A 181 -5.22 -11.58 13.54
N VAL A 182 -4.25 -10.99 12.82
CA VAL A 182 -3.40 -9.93 13.37
C VAL A 182 -4.19 -8.62 13.38
N GLY A 183 -4.28 -7.99 14.56
CA GLY A 183 -4.96 -6.72 14.74
C GLY A 183 -4.19 -5.55 14.12
N ASP A 184 -4.93 -4.61 13.54
CA ASP A 184 -4.35 -3.46 12.81
C ASP A 184 -3.42 -2.60 13.69
N PRO A 185 -3.74 -2.31 14.96
CA PRO A 185 -2.85 -1.56 15.85
C PRO A 185 -1.54 -2.29 16.16
N THR A 186 -1.54 -3.62 16.15
CA THR A 186 -0.35 -4.44 16.47
C THR A 186 0.75 -4.28 15.43
N VAL A 187 0.39 -3.98 14.18
CA VAL A 187 1.32 -3.83 13.05
C VAL A 187 1.85 -2.40 12.96
N LEU A 188 1.24 -1.46 13.67
CA LEU A 188 1.57 -0.03 13.54
C LEU A 188 3.04 0.28 13.85
N PRO A 189 3.68 -0.24 14.91
CA PRO A 189 5.10 0.04 15.16
C PRO A 189 6.01 -0.32 13.97
N ASP A 190 5.86 -1.53 13.44
CA ASP A 190 6.64 -2.02 12.28
C ASP A 190 6.36 -1.22 10.99
N LEU A 191 5.16 -0.64 10.87
CA LEU A 191 4.83 0.28 9.77
C LEU A 191 5.50 1.64 9.96
N LEU A 192 5.58 2.15 11.19
CA LEU A 192 6.23 3.44 11.46
C LEU A 192 7.76 3.35 11.35
N ASP A 193 8.35 2.18 11.58
CA ASP A 193 9.77 1.89 11.31
C ASP A 193 10.17 2.04 9.85
N GLN A 194 9.19 2.01 8.95
CA GLN A 194 9.40 2.16 7.53
C GLN A 194 9.24 3.60 7.02
N VAL A 195 8.84 4.54 7.88
CA VAL A 195 8.59 5.94 7.52
C VAL A 195 9.85 6.78 7.80
N ASP A 196 10.55 7.14 6.72
CA ASP A 196 11.79 7.91 6.76
C ASP A 196 11.49 9.43 6.85
N GLY A 197 11.09 9.91 8.02
CA GLY A 197 10.87 11.35 8.28
C GLY A 197 9.88 11.65 9.41
N PRO A 198 9.71 12.94 9.76
CA PRO A 198 8.74 13.35 10.78
C PRO A 198 7.30 13.14 10.29
N VAL A 199 6.40 12.79 11.22
CA VAL A 199 4.95 12.71 10.97
C VAL A 199 4.26 13.73 11.86
N ASN A 200 3.61 14.74 11.29
CA ASN A 200 2.87 15.74 12.06
C ASN A 200 1.36 15.48 12.08
N LYS A 201 0.87 14.53 11.27
CA LYS A 201 -0.55 14.20 11.17
C LYS A 201 -0.74 12.73 10.90
N PHE A 202 -1.56 12.07 11.70
CA PHE A 202 -1.91 10.66 11.56
C PHE A 202 -3.43 10.47 11.41
N LEU A 203 -3.88 9.73 10.40
CA LEU A 203 -5.27 9.33 10.19
C LEU A 203 -5.42 7.80 10.20
N GLY A 204 -6.41 7.28 10.93
CA GLY A 204 -6.78 5.85 10.92
C GLY A 204 -8.27 5.62 11.18
N ASP A 205 -8.80 4.39 10.99
CA ASP A 205 -10.12 4.07 11.56
C ASP A 205 -10.09 3.98 13.08
N GLY A 206 -11.30 3.90 13.64
CA GLY A 206 -11.50 3.53 15.03
C GLY A 206 -10.91 2.17 15.43
N ALA A 207 -10.39 1.31 14.54
CA ALA A 207 -9.63 0.13 15.00
C ALA A 207 -8.30 0.58 15.63
N TYR A 208 -7.72 1.68 15.15
CA TYR A 208 -6.57 2.35 15.76
C TYR A 208 -6.93 3.18 16.99
N ASN A 209 -8.21 3.29 17.38
CA ASN A 209 -8.60 4.05 18.57
C ASN A 209 -8.28 3.26 19.85
N GLY A 210 -7.04 3.41 20.32
CA GLY A 210 -6.57 2.82 21.57
C GLY A 210 -5.38 3.59 22.11
N GLU A 211 -5.17 3.45 23.42
CA GLU A 211 -4.01 4.01 24.12
C GLU A 211 -2.67 3.53 23.54
N PRO A 212 -2.49 2.24 23.16
CA PRO A 212 -1.23 1.78 22.58
C PRO A 212 -0.86 2.53 21.29
N THR A 213 -1.84 2.75 20.40
CA THR A 213 -1.64 3.51 19.15
C THR A 213 -1.15 4.93 19.44
N ARG A 214 -1.80 5.62 20.39
CA ARG A 214 -1.47 7.01 20.74
C ARG A 214 -0.07 7.10 21.32
N ARG A 215 0.24 6.26 22.31
CA ARG A 215 1.56 6.21 22.93
C ARG A 215 2.66 5.97 21.90
N VAL A 216 2.48 5.05 20.96
CA VAL A 216 3.47 4.76 19.92
C VAL A 216 3.70 5.98 19.01
N LEU A 217 2.64 6.70 18.64
CA LEU A 217 2.74 7.92 17.82
C LEU A 217 3.42 9.07 18.58
N GLU A 218 2.99 9.33 19.82
CA GLU A 218 3.53 10.39 20.68
C GLU A 218 4.99 10.11 21.05
N THR A 219 5.33 8.85 21.36
CA THR A 219 6.72 8.46 21.68
C THR A 219 7.66 8.63 20.49
N ARG A 220 7.16 8.40 19.27
CA ARG A 220 7.99 8.44 18.06
C ARG A 220 8.10 9.83 17.44
N TYR A 221 7.03 10.62 17.51
CA TYR A 221 6.91 11.89 16.79
C TYR A 221 6.67 13.10 17.70
N GLY A 222 6.60 12.91 19.01
CA GLY A 222 6.33 13.96 19.99
C GLY A 222 4.83 14.25 20.16
N ASP A 223 4.52 15.15 21.10
CA ASP A 223 3.14 15.50 21.45
C ASP A 223 2.44 16.38 20.39
N ASP A 224 3.21 16.95 19.46
CA ASP A 224 2.71 17.83 18.40
C ASP A 224 2.05 17.07 17.23
N VAL A 225 2.12 15.73 17.22
CA VAL A 225 1.48 14.92 16.18
C VAL A 225 -0.05 14.99 16.28
N GLU A 226 -0.70 15.44 15.22
CA GLU A 226 -2.16 15.49 15.15
C GLU A 226 -2.75 14.09 14.89
N ILE A 227 -3.25 13.42 15.92
CA ILE A 227 -3.82 12.07 15.83
C ILE A 227 -5.33 12.11 15.57
N ILE A 228 -5.74 11.96 14.31
CA ILE A 228 -7.13 11.99 13.86
C ILE A 228 -7.68 10.57 13.69
N ILE A 229 -8.23 10.05 14.79
CA ILE A 229 -8.89 8.76 14.84
C ILE A 229 -10.30 8.95 15.40
N PRO A 230 -11.35 8.40 14.75
CA PRO A 230 -12.70 8.60 15.21
C PRO A 230 -12.96 7.76 16.48
N PRO A 231 -13.38 8.37 17.59
CA PRO A 231 -13.74 7.61 18.77
C PRO A 231 -15.00 6.75 18.51
N PRO A 232 -15.13 5.59 19.19
CA PRO A 232 -16.35 4.79 19.16
C PRO A 232 -17.52 5.56 19.79
N LYS A 233 -18.75 5.15 19.48
CA LYS A 233 -19.97 5.79 20.00
C LYS A 233 -20.03 5.76 21.54
N THR A 234 -19.44 4.74 22.15
CA THR A 234 -19.37 4.51 23.59
C THR A 234 -18.15 5.16 24.26
N ALA A 235 -17.41 6.03 23.56
CA ALA A 235 -16.23 6.65 24.11
C ALA A 235 -16.57 7.61 25.27
N VAL A 236 -15.86 7.43 26.38
CA VAL A 236 -15.95 8.28 27.57
C VAL A 236 -14.69 9.14 27.67
N LEU A 237 -14.86 10.35 28.21
CA LEU A 237 -13.77 11.27 28.55
C LEU A 237 -12.81 10.64 29.55
N SER A 238 -11.54 11.01 29.47
CA SER A 238 -10.56 10.63 30.47
C SER A 238 -10.86 11.29 31.83
N PRO A 239 -10.40 10.71 32.96
CA PRO A 239 -10.60 11.30 34.28
C PRO A 239 -10.02 12.71 34.46
N LYS A 240 -9.06 13.10 33.61
CA LYS A 240 -8.40 14.41 33.66
C LYS A 240 -8.97 15.42 32.66
N ALA A 241 -10.04 15.06 31.93
CA ALA A 241 -10.56 15.86 30.83
C ALA A 241 -10.98 17.28 31.23
N ASP A 242 -11.42 17.49 32.48
CA ASP A 242 -11.84 18.80 32.98
C ASP A 242 -10.67 19.79 33.17
N ARG A 243 -9.45 19.29 33.42
CA ARG A 243 -8.27 20.12 33.70
C ARG A 243 -7.26 20.12 32.55
N ASN A 244 -7.06 18.96 31.93
CA ASN A 244 -6.12 18.78 30.83
C ASN A 244 -6.66 17.73 29.83
N PRO A 245 -7.57 18.12 28.92
CA PRO A 245 -8.18 17.19 27.98
C PRO A 245 -7.16 16.69 26.96
N SER A 246 -7.07 15.36 26.84
CA SER A 246 -6.26 14.71 25.81
C SER A 246 -6.79 15.04 24.40
N SER A 247 -5.97 14.79 23.37
CA SER A 247 -6.41 14.84 21.97
C SER A 247 -7.67 14.00 21.71
N ARG A 248 -7.78 12.83 22.38
CA ARG A 248 -8.98 11.97 22.32
C ARG A 248 -10.21 12.65 22.92
N ASP A 249 -10.06 13.29 24.08
CA ASP A 249 -11.15 13.96 24.77
C ASP A 249 -11.66 15.15 23.96
N LYS A 250 -10.76 15.92 23.36
CA LYS A 250 -11.09 17.01 22.43
C LYS A 250 -11.95 16.51 21.25
N HIS A 251 -11.66 15.32 20.71
CA HIS A 251 -12.49 14.71 19.67
C HIS A 251 -13.88 14.28 20.17
N ILE A 252 -13.97 13.70 21.37
CA ILE A 252 -15.25 13.31 21.98
C ILE A 252 -16.13 14.55 22.19
N LEU A 253 -15.56 15.62 22.76
CA LEU A 253 -16.26 16.89 22.99
C LEU A 253 -16.70 17.54 21.66
N ALA A 254 -15.82 17.60 20.66
CA ALA A 254 -16.16 18.16 19.36
C ALA A 254 -17.29 17.38 18.64
N ILE A 255 -17.34 16.06 18.81
CA ILE A 255 -18.43 15.23 18.28
C ILE A 255 -19.73 15.47 19.05
N LYS A 256 -19.67 15.67 20.37
CA LYS A 256 -20.85 15.99 21.19
C LYS A 256 -21.46 17.35 20.81
N ASP A 257 -20.60 18.33 20.53
CA ASP A 257 -20.98 19.70 20.16
C ASP A 257 -21.49 19.82 18.72
N LYS A 258 -20.67 19.40 17.73
CA LYS A 258 -20.93 19.64 16.30
C LYS A 258 -21.47 18.44 15.54
N GLY A 259 -21.67 17.32 16.24
CA GLY A 259 -21.94 16.03 15.63
C GLY A 259 -20.74 15.45 14.88
N ARG A 260 -20.85 14.17 14.49
CA ARG A 260 -19.76 13.44 13.82
C ARG A 260 -19.37 14.04 12.46
N LEU A 261 -20.32 14.60 11.71
CA LEU A 261 -20.05 15.25 10.43
C LEU A 261 -19.32 16.58 10.60
N GLY A 262 -19.70 17.38 11.60
CA GLY A 262 -19.01 18.61 11.95
C GLY A 262 -17.56 18.34 12.35
N TRP A 263 -17.34 17.33 13.20
CA TRP A 263 -16.00 16.85 13.57
C TRP A 263 -15.17 16.38 12.35
N GLN A 264 -15.77 15.63 11.42
CA GLN A 264 -15.07 15.19 10.20
C GLN A 264 -14.66 16.36 9.30
N LYS A 265 -15.50 17.39 9.20
CA LYS A 265 -15.19 18.60 8.44
C LYS A 265 -14.07 19.39 9.14
N GLN A 266 -14.15 19.54 10.46
CA GLN A 266 -13.17 20.28 11.26
C GLN A 266 -11.76 19.64 11.24
N THR A 267 -11.68 18.33 11.40
CA THR A 267 -10.40 17.59 11.46
C THR A 267 -9.86 17.21 10.07
N GLY A 268 -10.67 17.34 9.01
CA GLY A 268 -10.30 16.85 7.69
C GLY A 268 -10.27 15.31 7.57
N TYR A 269 -10.90 14.58 8.50
CA TYR A 269 -10.93 13.11 8.51
C TYR A 269 -11.39 12.47 7.18
N ASN A 270 -12.18 13.19 6.38
CA ASN A 270 -12.61 12.72 5.04
C ASN A 270 -11.45 12.42 4.08
N GLN A 271 -10.26 13.00 4.31
CA GLN A 271 -9.06 12.70 3.55
C GLN A 271 -8.65 11.23 3.65
N ARG A 272 -9.08 10.50 4.70
CA ARG A 272 -8.86 9.05 4.82
C ARG A 272 -9.36 8.27 3.59
N SER A 273 -10.44 8.72 2.94
CA SER A 273 -10.94 8.05 1.73
C SER A 273 -9.92 7.94 0.58
N ARG A 274 -8.84 8.73 0.61
CA ARG A 274 -7.74 8.61 -0.36
C ARG A 274 -6.98 7.30 -0.21
N ILE A 275 -6.81 6.75 1.01
CA ILE A 275 -6.17 5.46 1.18
C ILE A 275 -7.07 4.30 0.72
N GLU A 276 -8.39 4.41 0.93
CA GLU A 276 -9.37 3.47 0.37
C GLU A 276 -9.28 3.44 -1.16
N THR A 277 -9.10 4.63 -1.77
CA THR A 277 -8.86 4.76 -3.22
C THR A 277 -7.54 4.12 -3.63
N GLN A 278 -6.48 4.28 -2.84
CA GLN A 278 -5.18 3.65 -3.10
C GLN A 278 -5.26 2.12 -3.02
N MET A 279 -6.04 1.57 -2.09
CA MET A 279 -6.35 0.13 -2.05
C MET A 279 -7.18 -0.32 -3.26
N GLY A 280 -8.10 0.50 -3.75
CA GLY A 280 -8.79 0.26 -5.01
C GLY A 280 -7.81 0.19 -6.19
N ARG A 281 -6.87 1.13 -6.27
CA ARG A 281 -5.79 1.15 -7.27
C ARG A 281 -4.92 -0.11 -7.17
N TRP A 282 -4.56 -0.54 -5.96
CA TRP A 282 -3.85 -1.81 -5.75
C TRP A 282 -4.58 -2.98 -6.43
N LYS A 283 -5.86 -3.11 -6.13
CA LYS A 283 -6.70 -4.20 -6.62
C LYS A 283 -6.87 -4.19 -8.13
N GLN A 284 -6.87 -3.01 -8.74
CA GLN A 284 -6.97 -2.83 -10.20
C GLN A 284 -5.64 -3.09 -10.92
N VAL A 285 -4.52 -2.62 -10.36
CA VAL A 285 -3.21 -2.69 -11.02
C VAL A 285 -2.47 -3.99 -10.73
N ILE A 286 -2.39 -4.38 -9.45
CA ILE A 286 -1.65 -5.57 -9.00
C ILE A 286 -2.58 -6.80 -8.99
N GLY A 287 -3.82 -6.59 -8.56
CA GLY A 287 -4.86 -7.62 -8.52
C GLY A 287 -5.41 -7.88 -7.12
N ASN A 288 -6.54 -8.59 -7.08
CA ASN A 288 -7.22 -8.98 -5.84
C ASN A 288 -6.65 -10.23 -5.16
N LYS A 289 -5.73 -10.93 -5.83
CA LYS A 289 -5.21 -12.24 -5.43
C LYS A 289 -3.69 -12.26 -5.51
N LEU A 290 -3.05 -12.67 -4.44
CA LEU A 290 -1.61 -12.94 -4.41
C LEU A 290 -1.31 -14.21 -5.20
N LYS A 291 -0.34 -14.14 -6.10
CA LYS A 291 0.07 -15.25 -6.96
C LYS A 291 1.08 -16.17 -6.25
N ALA A 292 1.81 -15.66 -5.26
CA ALA A 292 2.78 -16.43 -4.49
C ALA A 292 2.14 -17.43 -3.52
N ARG A 293 2.76 -18.60 -3.36
CA ARG A 293 2.28 -19.68 -2.47
C ARG A 293 2.77 -19.54 -1.03
N THR A 294 4.04 -19.21 -0.83
CA THR A 294 4.64 -19.07 0.51
C THR A 294 4.43 -17.66 1.04
N PHE A 295 4.34 -17.51 2.36
CA PHE A 295 4.10 -16.22 3.00
C PHE A 295 5.23 -15.22 2.71
N ASN A 296 6.50 -15.65 2.74
CA ASN A 296 7.62 -14.77 2.43
C ASN A 296 7.56 -14.25 0.98
N ASN A 297 7.23 -15.12 0.01
CA ASN A 297 7.06 -14.67 -1.37
C ASN A 297 5.84 -13.75 -1.53
N GLN A 298 4.77 -13.95 -0.74
CA GLN A 298 3.61 -13.06 -0.71
C GLN A 298 3.96 -11.66 -0.17
N ARG A 299 4.82 -11.58 0.85
CA ARG A 299 5.35 -10.30 1.35
C ARG A 299 6.19 -9.59 0.28
N THR A 300 7.06 -10.32 -0.43
CA THR A 300 7.83 -9.73 -1.53
C THR A 300 6.96 -9.27 -2.69
N GLU A 301 5.98 -10.09 -3.11
CA GLU A 301 4.98 -9.69 -4.12
C GLU A 301 4.26 -8.40 -3.71
N THR A 302 3.96 -8.26 -2.42
CA THR A 302 3.38 -7.04 -1.87
C THR A 302 4.33 -5.85 -1.96
N LYS A 303 5.59 -6.00 -1.56
CA LYS A 303 6.59 -4.92 -1.65
C LYS A 303 6.82 -4.46 -3.10
N ILE A 304 6.87 -5.39 -4.05
CA ILE A 304 6.94 -5.09 -5.48
C ILE A 304 5.71 -4.32 -5.94
N GLY A 305 4.50 -4.75 -5.53
CA GLY A 305 3.27 -4.04 -5.86
C GLY A 305 3.24 -2.60 -5.34
N VAL A 306 3.81 -2.35 -4.16
CA VAL A 306 3.98 -1.00 -3.61
C VAL A 306 4.93 -0.17 -4.48
N SER A 307 6.09 -0.73 -4.84
CA SER A 307 7.07 -0.08 -5.73
C SER A 307 6.45 0.31 -7.08
N ILE A 308 5.66 -0.59 -7.68
CA ILE A 308 4.91 -0.35 -8.92
C ILE A 308 3.93 0.81 -8.76
N LEU A 309 3.11 0.81 -7.70
CA LEU A 309 2.12 1.87 -7.48
C LEU A 309 2.75 3.23 -7.20
N ASN A 310 3.89 3.27 -6.52
CA ASN A 310 4.65 4.50 -6.30
C ASN A 310 5.26 5.01 -7.61
N THR A 311 5.84 4.13 -8.43
CA THR A 311 6.35 4.49 -9.76
C THR A 311 5.23 5.06 -10.64
N ILE A 312 4.07 4.40 -10.71
CA ILE A 312 2.89 4.89 -11.43
C ILE A 312 2.41 6.24 -10.89
N THR A 313 2.49 6.45 -9.58
CA THR A 313 2.10 7.71 -8.95
C THR A 313 3.02 8.86 -9.36
N LYS A 314 4.32 8.60 -9.54
CA LYS A 314 5.30 9.57 -10.03
C LYS A 314 5.12 9.92 -11.52
N LEU A 315 4.65 8.97 -12.34
CA LEU A 315 4.39 9.22 -13.77
C LEU A 315 3.30 10.28 -14.00
N GLY A 316 2.26 10.30 -13.16
CA GLY A 316 1.19 11.26 -13.29
C GLY A 316 -0.10 10.85 -12.61
N ARG A 317 -0.89 11.87 -12.25
CA ARG A 317 -2.18 11.74 -11.57
C ARG A 317 -3.21 12.70 -12.15
N PRO A 318 -4.50 12.35 -12.08
CA PRO A 318 -5.54 13.27 -12.48
C PRO A 318 -5.65 14.39 -11.43
N ALA A 319 -5.65 15.63 -11.89
CA ALA A 319 -5.99 16.81 -11.12
C ALA A 319 -7.49 17.09 -11.30
N PHE A 320 -8.23 17.20 -10.20
CA PHE A 320 -9.67 17.38 -10.22
C PHE A 320 -10.06 18.78 -9.76
N GLU A 321 -11.00 19.38 -10.46
CA GLU A 321 -11.65 20.64 -10.08
C GLU A 321 -13.14 20.41 -9.95
N ALA A 322 -13.76 20.99 -8.92
CA ALA A 322 -15.21 20.92 -8.77
C ALA A 322 -15.87 21.75 -9.87
N ILE A 323 -16.88 21.17 -10.53
CA ILE A 323 -17.73 21.91 -11.45
C ILE A 323 -18.67 22.75 -10.57
N THR A 324 -18.49 24.07 -10.65
CA THR A 324 -19.35 25.06 -9.99
C THR A 324 -20.75 25.07 -10.56
#